data_AF-A0A2V6WTJ4-F1
#
_entry.id   AF-A0A2V6WTJ4-F1
#
_cell.length_a   1.000
_cell.length_b   1.000
_cell.length_c   1.000
_cell.angle_alpha   90.00
_cell.angle_beta   90.00
_cell.angle_gamma   90.00
#
_symmetry.space_group_name_H-M   'P 1'
#
loop_
_entity.id
_entity.type
_entity.pdbx_description
1 polymer ?
#
loop_
_entity_poly.entity_id
_entity_poly.type
_entity_poly.pdbx_seq_one_letter_code
_entity_poly.pdbx_strand_id
1 'polypeptide(L)'
;GLSQLHQLRGRVGRGPWKSYCILLTGGHAGDEARQRIAAMTETNDGFRIAEADLRLRGPGEFFGTRQSGLPEFRVADLVRDAALLEEARQEAVGILAADPELREPAHRGLRHALLARWRGKLDLA
;
A
#
# COMPACT_ATOMS: atom_id res chain seq x y z
N GLY A 1 7.04 10.27 10.04
CA GLY A 1 5.93 9.44 9.49
C GLY A 1 5.05 8.94 10.62
N LEU A 2 3.82 8.51 10.32
CA LEU A 2 2.84 8.09 11.34
C LEU A 2 3.34 6.87 12.14
N SER A 3 4.00 5.92 11.46
CA SER A 3 4.61 4.73 12.06
C SER A 3 5.64 5.06 13.14
N GLN A 4 6.47 6.08 12.93
CA GLN A 4 7.47 6.52 13.89
C GLN A 4 6.83 7.14 15.14
N LEU A 5 5.76 7.93 14.96
CA LEU A 5 5.00 8.48 16.08
C LEU A 5 4.32 7.37 16.91
N HIS A 6 3.79 6.35 16.25
CA HIS A 6 3.22 5.16 16.91
C HIS A 6 4.25 4.40 17.74
N GLN A 7 5.44 4.16 17.18
CA GLN A 7 6.53 3.51 17.91
C GLN A 7 6.96 4.32 19.14
N LEU A 8 7.06 5.65 19.03
CA LEU A 8 7.39 6.52 20.17
C LEU A 8 6.31 6.47 21.25
N ARG A 9 5.03 6.52 20.87
CA ARG A 9 3.90 6.36 21.81
C ARG A 9 3.97 5.03 22.56
N GLY A 10 4.30 3.94 21.87
CA GLY A 10 4.43 2.59 22.46
C GLY A 10 5.63 2.40 23.40
N ARG A 11 6.50 3.40 23.55
CA ARG A 11 7.55 3.42 24.59
C ARG A 11 7.04 3.96 25.94
N VAL A 12 5.84 4.53 25.99
CA VAL A 12 5.22 5.09 27.20
C VAL A 12 4.06 4.18 27.63
N GLY A 13 3.74 4.12 28.93
CA GLY A 13 2.56 3.38 29.42
C GLY A 13 2.74 1.86 29.58
N ARG A 14 3.97 1.38 29.77
CA ARG A 14 4.27 -0.04 30.03
C ARG A 14 4.14 -0.47 31.50
N GLY A 15 3.92 0.50 32.39
CA GLY A 15 3.72 0.27 33.82
C GLY A 15 2.23 0.20 34.20
N PRO A 16 1.92 -0.02 35.48
CA PRO A 16 0.54 -0.09 35.97
C PRO A 16 -0.16 1.29 36.03
N TRP A 17 0.59 2.37 35.82
CA TRP A 17 0.10 3.74 35.97
C TRP A 17 -0.39 4.30 34.64
N LYS A 18 -1.53 4.99 34.69
CA LYS A 18 -2.08 5.71 33.54
C LYS A 18 -1.04 6.70 33.03
N SER A 19 -0.73 6.60 31.75
CA SER A 19 0.26 7.44 31.08
C SER A 19 -0.39 8.24 29.96
N TYR A 20 0.23 9.36 29.60
CA TYR A 20 -0.25 10.25 28.54
C TYR A 20 0.85 10.48 27.53
N CYS A 21 0.47 10.53 26.25
CA CYS A 21 1.34 10.95 25.16
C CYS A 21 0.76 12.26 24.61
N ILE A 22 1.47 13.36 24.84
CA ILE A 22 1.05 14.70 24.42
C ILE A 22 1.74 15.02 23.10
N LEU A 23 0.95 15.32 22.06
CA LEU A 23 1.45 15.69 20.74
C LEU A 23 1.42 17.21 20.62
N LEU A 24 2.60 17.83 20.55
CA LEU A 24 2.75 19.28 20.38
C LEU A 24 2.96 19.60 18.90
N THR A 25 2.10 20.46 18.35
CA THR A 25 2.21 20.93 16.96
C THR A 25 2.54 22.42 16.94
N GLY A 26 3.47 22.83 16.07
CA GLY A 26 3.73 24.26 15.82
C GLY A 26 2.54 24.94 15.12
N GLY A 27 2.46 26.27 15.22
CA GLY A 27 1.32 27.06 14.72
C GLY A 27 1.10 27.04 13.20
N HIS A 28 2.02 26.46 12.42
CA HIS A 28 1.92 26.35 10.95
C HIS A 28 1.96 24.88 10.47
N ALA A 29 1.26 23.99 11.17
CA ALA A 29 1.04 22.64 10.67
C ALA A 29 0.10 22.68 9.44
N GLY A 30 0.66 22.34 8.27
CA GLY A 30 -0.12 22.11 7.05
C GLY A 30 -1.10 20.95 7.19
N ASP A 31 -2.03 20.82 6.22
CA ASP A 31 -3.16 19.90 6.32
C ASP A 31 -2.76 18.43 6.53
N GLU A 32 -1.71 17.98 5.84
CA GLU A 32 -1.16 16.63 5.99
C GLU A 32 -0.64 16.36 7.42
N ALA A 33 0.01 17.35 8.04
CA ALA A 33 0.47 17.23 9.42
C ALA A 33 -0.71 17.15 10.40
N ARG A 34 -1.79 17.90 10.15
CA ARG A 34 -3.02 17.84 10.95
C ARG A 34 -3.70 16.48 10.83
N GLN A 35 -3.81 15.94 9.62
CA GLN A 35 -4.37 14.60 9.40
C GLN A 35 -3.55 13.51 10.08
N ARG A 36 -2.22 13.60 10.06
CA ARG A 36 -1.33 12.67 10.79
C ARG A 36 -1.56 12.72 12.30
N ILE A 37 -1.66 13.92 12.87
CA ILE A 37 -1.91 14.10 14.30
C ILE A 37 -3.30 13.53 14.66
N ALA A 38 -4.32 13.83 13.85
CA ALA A 38 -5.67 13.31 14.05
C ALA A 38 -5.69 11.77 14.09
N ALA A 39 -5.11 11.11 13.09
CA ALA A 39 -5.02 9.64 13.05
C ALA A 39 -4.31 9.06 14.29
N MET A 40 -3.28 9.73 14.81
CA MET A 40 -2.59 9.34 16.05
C MET A 40 -3.45 9.47 17.32
N THR A 41 -4.47 10.34 17.31
CA THR A 41 -5.38 10.56 18.45
C THR A 41 -6.64 9.69 18.38
N GLU A 42 -7.06 9.27 17.19
CA GLU A 42 -8.28 8.48 16.98
C GLU A 42 -8.15 7.01 17.39
N THR A 43 -6.95 6.43 17.32
CA THR A 43 -6.75 5.01 17.62
C THR A 43 -5.35 4.66 18.13
N ASN A 44 -5.30 3.60 18.95
CA ASN A 44 -4.08 2.97 19.41
C ASN A 44 -3.66 1.75 18.57
N ASP A 45 -4.56 1.23 17.74
CA ASP A 45 -4.34 0.05 16.91
C ASP A 45 -3.28 0.32 15.83
N GLY A 46 -2.20 -0.45 15.85
CA GLY A 46 -1.10 -0.33 14.90
C GLY A 46 -1.49 -0.60 13.46
N PHE A 47 -2.47 -1.47 13.21
CA PHE A 47 -2.93 -1.77 11.85
C PHE A 47 -3.69 -0.60 11.23
N ARG A 48 -4.61 0.01 11.98
CA ARG A 48 -5.36 1.19 11.53
C ARG A 48 -4.45 2.41 11.30
N ILE A 49 -3.41 2.53 12.11
CA ILE A 49 -2.38 3.55 11.95
C ILE A 49 -1.56 3.30 10.68
N ALA A 50 -1.18 2.05 10.40
CA ALA A 50 -0.49 1.70 9.16
C ALA A 50 -1.34 2.01 7.92
N GLU A 51 -2.65 1.69 7.97
CA GLU A 51 -3.59 2.00 6.89
C GLU A 51 -3.76 3.52 6.69
N ALA A 52 -3.84 4.29 7.76
CA ALA A 52 -3.87 5.76 7.69
C ALA A 52 -2.57 6.34 7.11
N ASP A 53 -1.40 5.82 7.50
CA ASP A 53 -0.11 6.22 6.93
C ASP A 53 -0.06 5.94 5.42
N LEU A 54 -0.58 4.78 4.99
CA LEU A 54 -0.67 4.42 3.57
C LEU A 54 -1.59 5.38 2.80
N ARG A 55 -2.77 5.69 3.33
CA ARG A 55 -3.70 6.65 2.72
C ARG A 55 -3.09 8.04 2.60
N LEU A 56 -2.38 8.51 3.63
CA LEU A 56 -1.79 9.85 3.66
C LEU A 56 -0.57 10.01 2.75
N ARG A 57 0.24 8.96 2.60
CA ARG A 57 1.37 8.94 1.66
C ARG A 57 0.93 8.74 0.20
N GLY A 58 -0.27 8.19 0.03
CA GLY A 58 -0.75 7.72 -1.26
C GLY A 58 -0.01 6.46 -1.74
N PRO A 59 -0.60 5.76 -2.72
CA PRO A 59 -0.06 4.50 -3.24
C PRO A 59 1.33 4.62 -3.91
N GLY A 60 1.75 5.84 -4.25
CA GLY A 60 3.01 6.09 -4.99
C GLY A 60 4.29 6.04 -4.15
N GLU A 61 4.23 6.19 -2.82
CA GLU A 61 5.44 6.20 -1.97
C GLU A 61 5.79 4.84 -1.35
N PHE A 62 4.89 3.85 -1.37
CA PHE A 62 5.14 2.54 -0.74
C PHE A 62 6.34 1.80 -1.34
N PHE A 63 6.64 2.05 -2.61
CA PHE A 63 7.79 1.48 -3.32
C PHE A 63 9.06 2.33 -3.24
N GLY A 64 9.21 3.19 -2.22
CA GLY A 64 10.48 3.78 -1.78
C GLY A 64 11.43 4.11 -2.93
N THR A 65 11.31 5.33 -3.47
CA THR A 65 11.85 5.85 -4.75
C THR A 65 10.85 5.78 -5.89
N ARG A 66 10.87 6.82 -6.75
CA ARG A 66 10.43 6.74 -8.14
C ARG A 66 11.15 5.55 -8.78
N GLN A 67 10.66 4.33 -8.59
CA GLN A 67 11.24 3.16 -9.23
C GLN A 67 10.75 3.19 -10.67
N SER A 68 11.57 3.80 -11.52
CA SER A 68 11.49 3.66 -12.97
C SER A 68 11.48 2.17 -13.31
N GLY A 69 10.30 1.57 -13.50
CA GLY A 69 10.20 0.15 -13.81
C GLY A 69 8.84 -0.47 -13.55
N LEU A 70 8.18 -0.14 -12.43
CA LEU A 70 6.84 -0.65 -12.16
C LEU A 70 5.79 0.15 -12.94
N PRO A 71 4.81 -0.51 -13.59
CA PRO A 71 3.76 0.21 -14.28
C PRO A 71 3.00 1.07 -13.28
N GLU A 72 2.93 2.37 -13.54
CA GLU A 72 1.98 3.26 -12.85
C GLU A 72 0.59 2.64 -12.98
N PHE A 73 -0.01 2.24 -11.85
CA PHE A 73 -1.44 1.98 -11.81
C PHE A 73 -2.15 3.32 -12.05
N ARG A 74 -2.32 3.71 -13.32
CA ARG A 74 -2.94 4.99 -13.69
C ARG A 74 -4.41 5.12 -13.26
N VAL A 75 -5.04 4.05 -12.75
CA VAL A 75 -6.50 3.99 -12.53
C VAL A 75 -6.94 3.28 -11.24
N ALA A 76 -6.08 2.51 -10.57
CA ALA A 76 -6.49 1.75 -9.38
C ALA A 76 -6.15 2.52 -8.10
N ASP A 77 -7.18 2.90 -7.34
CA ASP A 77 -7.01 3.32 -5.96
C ASP A 77 -6.83 2.04 -5.15
N LEU A 78 -5.59 1.74 -4.76
CA LEU A 78 -5.22 0.51 -4.05
C LEU A 78 -6.01 0.29 -2.75
N VAL A 79 -6.61 1.33 -2.18
CA VAL A 79 -7.45 1.22 -0.98
C VAL A 79 -8.90 0.93 -1.35
N ARG A 80 -9.45 1.60 -2.38
CA ARG A 80 -10.81 1.34 -2.87
C ARG A 80 -10.94 -0.02 -3.58
N ASP A 81 -9.93 -0.36 -4.37
CA ASP A 81 -9.96 -1.49 -5.31
C ASP A 81 -9.23 -2.71 -4.75
N ALA A 82 -8.87 -2.71 -3.46
CA ALA A 82 -8.13 -3.78 -2.79
C ALA A 82 -8.78 -5.17 -2.98
N ALA A 83 -10.11 -5.24 -2.84
CA ALA A 83 -10.87 -6.48 -3.03
C ALA A 83 -10.78 -6.97 -4.49
N LEU A 84 -10.99 -6.07 -5.45
CA LEU A 84 -10.90 -6.37 -6.88
C LEU A 84 -9.48 -6.81 -7.29
N LEU A 85 -8.45 -6.18 -6.71
CA LEU A 85 -7.06 -6.54 -6.95
C LEU A 85 -6.71 -7.91 -6.35
N GLU A 86 -7.27 -8.25 -5.19
CA GLU A 86 -7.10 -9.57 -4.57
C GLU A 86 -7.82 -10.65 -5.38
N GLU A 87 -9.03 -10.40 -5.87
CA GLU A 87 -9.74 -11.30 -6.79
C GLU A 87 -8.94 -11.54 -8.08
N ALA A 88 -8.46 -10.46 -8.71
CA ALA A 88 -7.63 -10.55 -9.91
C ALA A 88 -6.33 -11.31 -9.66
N ARG A 89 -5.72 -11.17 -8.48
CA ARG A 89 -4.51 -11.90 -8.08
C ARG A 89 -4.81 -13.39 -7.93
N GLN A 90 -5.92 -13.76 -7.29
CA GLN A 90 -6.31 -15.16 -7.10
C GLN A 90 -6.56 -15.85 -8.43
N GLU A 91 -7.28 -15.19 -9.35
CA GLU A 91 -7.49 -15.69 -10.72
C GLU A 91 -6.17 -15.85 -11.48
N ALA A 92 -5.28 -14.87 -11.41
CA ALA A 92 -3.97 -14.96 -12.05
C ALA A 92 -3.14 -16.15 -11.52
N VAL A 93 -3.16 -16.40 -10.21
CA VAL A 93 -2.49 -17.57 -9.62
C VAL A 93 -3.12 -18.88 -10.07
N GLY A 94 -4.46 -18.95 -10.15
CA GLY A 94 -5.17 -20.12 -10.65
C GLY A 94 -4.80 -20.44 -12.10
N ILE A 95 -4.80 -19.42 -12.97
CA ILE A 95 -4.39 -19.55 -14.37
C ILE A 95 -2.93 -20.00 -14.46
N LEU A 96 -2.02 -19.43 -13.69
CA LEU A 96 -0.60 -19.81 -13.71
C LEU A 96 -0.36 -21.24 -13.19
N ALA A 97 -1.20 -21.73 -12.28
CA ALA A 97 -1.10 -23.11 -11.81
C ALA A 97 -1.55 -24.13 -12.87
N ALA A 98 -2.57 -23.77 -13.67
CA ALA A 98 -3.13 -24.65 -14.71
C ALA A 98 -2.36 -24.54 -16.05
N ASP A 99 -2.01 -23.32 -16.46
CA ASP A 99 -1.35 -23.00 -17.72
C ASP A 99 -0.25 -21.95 -17.51
N PRO A 100 0.92 -22.36 -16.95
CA PRO A 100 2.02 -21.46 -16.62
C PRO A 100 2.55 -20.67 -17.82
N GLU A 101 2.42 -21.23 -19.02
CA GLU A 101 2.94 -20.65 -20.25
C GLU A 101 1.87 -19.95 -21.12
N LEU A 102 0.63 -19.86 -20.61
CA LEU A 102 -0.51 -19.26 -21.31
C LEU A 102 -0.67 -19.81 -22.74
N ARG A 103 -0.55 -21.13 -22.90
CA ARG A 103 -0.62 -21.84 -24.19
C ARG A 103 -2.04 -22.24 -24.57
N GLU A 104 -2.96 -22.30 -23.60
CA GLU A 104 -4.34 -22.68 -23.86
C GLU A 104 -5.06 -21.68 -24.78
N PRO A 105 -6.00 -22.13 -25.62
CA PRO A 105 -6.77 -21.25 -26.50
C PRO A 105 -7.48 -20.11 -25.74
N ALA A 106 -7.98 -20.39 -24.54
CA ALA A 106 -8.67 -19.42 -23.68
C ALA A 106 -7.74 -18.28 -23.21
N HIS A 107 -6.45 -18.56 -23.03
CA HIS A 107 -5.47 -17.59 -22.49
C HIS A 107 -4.73 -16.79 -23.56
N ARG A 108 -5.00 -17.01 -24.86
CA ARG A 108 -4.32 -16.28 -25.95
C ARG A 108 -4.45 -14.75 -25.83
N GLY A 109 -5.63 -14.27 -25.45
CA GLY A 109 -5.87 -12.84 -25.27
C GLY A 109 -5.02 -12.25 -24.14
N LEU A 110 -4.95 -12.96 -23.01
CA LEU A 110 -4.13 -12.60 -21.85
C LEU A 110 -2.64 -12.58 -22.22
N ARG A 111 -2.15 -13.63 -22.90
CA ARG A 111 -0.77 -13.71 -23.38
C ARG A 111 -0.41 -12.57 -24.33
N HIS A 112 -1.30 -12.26 -25.27
CA HIS A 112 -1.10 -11.17 -26.21
C HIS A 112 -1.03 -9.81 -25.49
N ALA A 113 -1.96 -9.55 -24.56
CA ALA A 113 -1.94 -8.34 -23.75
C ALA A 113 -0.68 -8.23 -22.89
N LEU A 114 -0.22 -9.34 -22.32
CA LEU A 114 0.98 -9.39 -21.48
C LEU A 114 2.24 -9.07 -22.30
N LEU A 115 2.42 -9.72 -23.44
CA LEU A 115 3.53 -9.46 -24.35
C LEU A 115 3.48 -8.04 -24.93
N ALA A 116 2.31 -7.52 -25.29
CA ALA A 116 2.17 -6.16 -25.82
C ALA A 116 2.52 -5.08 -24.78
N ARG A 117 2.18 -5.32 -23.51
CA ARG A 117 2.31 -4.32 -22.44
C ARG A 117 3.66 -4.37 -21.72
N TRP A 118 4.32 -5.53 -21.70
CA TRP A 118 5.56 -5.74 -20.94
C TRP A 118 6.76 -6.27 -21.73
N ARG A 119 6.68 -6.37 -23.08
CA ARG A 119 7.86 -6.65 -23.92
C ARG A 119 9.00 -5.68 -23.60
N GLY A 120 10.16 -6.23 -23.25
CA GLY A 120 11.39 -5.48 -22.97
C GLY A 120 11.49 -4.86 -21.57
N LYS A 121 10.49 -5.06 -20.69
CA LYS A 121 10.55 -4.66 -19.27
C LYS A 121 10.63 -5.83 -18.29
N LEU A 122 10.15 -7.00 -18.72
CA LEU A 122 10.41 -8.28 -18.08
C LEU A 122 11.31 -9.03 -19.06
N ASP A 123 12.42 -9.60 -18.60
CA ASP A 123 13.27 -10.53 -19.36
C ASP A 123 12.50 -11.84 -19.60
N LEU A 124 11.39 -11.74 -20.33
CA LEU A 124 10.63 -12.86 -20.86
C LEU A 124 11.33 -13.25 -22.16
N ALA A 125 12.42 -13.99 -21.98
CA ALA A 125 13.17 -14.68 -23.03
C ALA A 125 12.36 -15.86 -23.59
#